data_AF-A0A2U8VXI9-F1
#
_entry.id   AF-A0A2U8VXI9-F1
#
_cell.length_a   1.000
_cell.length_b   1.000
_cell.length_c   1.000
_cell.angle_alpha   90.00
_cell.angle_beta   90.00
_cell.angle_gamma   90.00
#
_symmetry.space_group_name_H-M   'P 1'
#
loop_
_entity.id
_entity.type
_entity.pdbx_description
1 polymer ?
#
loop_
_entity_poly.entity_id
_entity_poly.type
_entity_poly.pdbx_seq_one_letter_code
_entity_poly.pdbx_strand_id
1 'polypeptide(L)'
;MDRTVPPPLEGWRPGRNRPGTGSARPTGSMTAYFITCHASVACVRDQFRTLHRPEHLLLYHVDAKAPAALHETVRRLGEAFPNVVVLPSRHYAWAGYSQVATTLEAMDRALASGSDWSHLVVLSEQHCRLRDEAGLAAALEPGVSYVDATPFGAMNPVSQADIAHRFSMEYRELPGIGSFGIVPAAPDPEFLARLRHGSNWYILSRQACAYLRDAARTAPEAARLRAAVHPDENMLQTLLSADGGEGGRIETRETTFVAWPHISGNPDMTFRAEDFRAARAGDRLFIRKRPACLPPEVAAALEGWASLSEADLTAVIGAPPEPSAEAPDPEGTALARRVASRVVRRGRGVQADLPNLRFGLRNPSFSLRFRTARIPDGIDVRILSQDLRHFRVLLLEAESPAIDFVPRLRHGRPAPLLRIRVPEFDFRREILVEEDPARGFWTRPGDGGVIGLVRVIEAYIRVAEGLGAVRAREPVRGLAAARQEAAARGRSLAWSLRRLLKRKRPA
;
A
#
# COMPACT_ATOMS: atom_id res chain seq x y z
N MET A 1 -37.54 -15.99 -5.55
CA MET A 1 -37.73 -17.11 -6.50
C MET A 1 -37.44 -16.48 -7.85
N ASP A 2 -36.28 -16.66 -8.45
CA ASP A 2 -35.61 -17.92 -8.75
C ASP A 2 -34.09 -17.69 -8.87
N ARG A 3 -33.30 -18.70 -8.47
CA ARG A 3 -31.83 -18.69 -8.47
C ARG A 3 -31.37 -19.43 -9.72
N THR A 4 -30.82 -18.72 -10.70
CA THR A 4 -30.11 -19.36 -11.81
C THR A 4 -28.62 -19.38 -11.52
N VAL A 5 -28.18 -20.59 -11.15
CA VAL A 5 -26.78 -21.02 -10.98
C VAL A 5 -26.14 -21.13 -12.37
N PRO A 6 -24.93 -20.59 -12.62
CA PRO A 6 -24.19 -20.89 -13.85
C PRO A 6 -23.53 -22.28 -13.76
N PRO A 7 -23.39 -23.01 -14.90
CA PRO A 7 -22.94 -24.40 -14.93
C PRO A 7 -21.44 -24.56 -14.62
N PRO A 8 -20.99 -25.77 -14.21
CA PRO A 8 -19.59 -26.04 -13.88
C PRO A 8 -18.70 -26.08 -15.12
N LEU A 9 -17.50 -25.52 -15.00
CA LEU A 9 -16.41 -25.62 -15.98
C LEU A 9 -15.83 -27.05 -15.95
N GLU A 10 -16.38 -27.95 -16.76
CA GLU A 10 -15.72 -29.21 -17.13
C GLU A 10 -14.72 -28.95 -18.26
N GLY A 11 -13.46 -29.38 -18.08
CA GLY A 11 -12.46 -29.34 -19.16
C GLY A 11 -10.99 -29.50 -18.78
N TRP A 12 -10.62 -29.53 -17.49
CA TRP A 12 -9.23 -29.78 -17.10
C TRP A 12 -8.99 -31.29 -16.86
N ARG A 13 -8.19 -31.92 -17.73
CA ARG A 13 -7.66 -33.27 -17.51
C ARG A 13 -6.28 -33.14 -16.84
N PRO A 14 -6.03 -33.79 -15.68
CA PRO A 14 -4.69 -33.83 -15.12
C PRO A 14 -3.77 -34.64 -16.03
N GLY A 15 -2.64 -34.04 -16.41
CA GLY A 15 -1.58 -34.71 -17.16
C GLY A 15 -1.07 -35.92 -16.38
N ARG A 16 -0.99 -37.07 -17.05
CA ARG A 16 -0.43 -38.31 -16.50
C ARG A 16 1.04 -38.09 -16.11
N ASN A 17 1.37 -38.36 -14.85
CA ASN A 17 2.74 -38.50 -14.38
C ASN A 17 3.45 -39.61 -15.18
N ARG A 18 4.50 -39.24 -15.92
CA ARG A 18 5.52 -40.20 -16.37
C ARG A 18 6.59 -40.31 -15.28
N PRO A 19 7.03 -41.52 -14.90
CA PRO A 19 8.15 -41.68 -13.99
C PRO A 19 9.45 -41.33 -14.74
N GLY A 20 9.98 -40.14 -14.47
CA GLY A 20 11.30 -39.72 -14.92
C GLY A 20 12.37 -40.33 -14.03
N THR A 21 13.32 -41.00 -14.67
CA THR A 21 14.50 -41.66 -14.09
C THR A 21 15.28 -40.72 -13.17
N GLY A 22 15.61 -41.24 -11.98
CA GLY A 22 16.27 -40.51 -10.91
C GLY A 22 17.66 -40.00 -11.29
N SER A 23 17.77 -38.68 -11.29
CA SER A 23 18.99 -37.96 -10.91
C SER A 23 18.67 -37.33 -9.56
N ALA A 24 19.37 -37.75 -8.50
CA ALA A 24 19.21 -37.17 -7.17
C ALA A 24 19.46 -35.65 -7.25
N ARG A 25 18.40 -34.85 -7.04
CA ARG A 25 18.56 -33.39 -6.89
C ARG A 25 19.44 -33.14 -5.66
N PRO A 26 20.38 -32.18 -5.71
CA PRO A 26 21.17 -31.86 -4.54
C PRO A 26 20.23 -31.45 -3.40
N THR A 27 20.50 -32.00 -2.22
CA THR A 27 19.85 -31.65 -0.96
C THR A 27 20.10 -30.17 -0.67
N GLY A 28 19.02 -29.37 -0.66
CA GLY A 28 18.97 -28.00 -0.16
C GLY A 28 19.60 -26.94 -1.06
N SER A 29 18.86 -26.41 -2.03
CA SER A 29 19.29 -25.18 -2.72
C SER A 29 19.16 -23.99 -1.76
N MET A 30 20.25 -23.24 -1.58
CA MET A 30 20.24 -22.01 -0.79
C MET A 30 19.18 -21.02 -1.32
N THR A 31 18.36 -20.47 -0.43
CA THR A 31 17.35 -19.45 -0.76
C THR A 31 17.70 -18.13 -0.07
N ALA A 32 17.52 -17.02 -0.79
CA ALA A 32 17.51 -15.69 -0.21
C ALA A 32 16.06 -15.28 0.09
N TYR A 33 15.76 -14.88 1.31
CA TYR A 33 14.45 -14.34 1.71
C TYR A 33 14.58 -12.84 1.92
N PHE A 34 13.83 -12.05 1.17
CA PHE A 34 13.67 -10.62 1.44
C PHE A 34 12.36 -10.38 2.18
N ILE A 35 12.45 -9.88 3.41
CA ILE A 35 11.33 -9.75 4.34
C ILE A 35 11.15 -8.28 4.71
N THR A 36 10.01 -7.71 4.34
CA THR A 36 9.61 -6.36 4.76
C THR A 36 8.79 -6.41 6.04
N CYS A 37 9.12 -5.57 7.02
CA CYS A 37 8.50 -5.55 8.35
C CYS A 37 8.00 -4.15 8.70
N HIS A 38 6.82 -4.05 9.33
CA HIS A 38 6.24 -2.77 9.72
C HIS A 38 5.51 -2.76 11.06
N ALA A 39 5.14 -3.92 11.64
CA ALA A 39 4.31 -3.92 12.85
C ALA A 39 4.65 -4.96 13.93
N SER A 40 4.81 -6.25 13.59
CA SER A 40 4.69 -7.33 14.59
C SER A 40 6.00 -8.04 14.90
N VAL A 41 6.48 -7.87 16.15
CA VAL A 41 7.63 -8.60 16.70
C VAL A 41 7.36 -10.11 16.72
N ALA A 42 6.18 -10.52 17.18
CA ALA A 42 5.82 -11.94 17.26
C ALA A 42 5.82 -12.60 15.88
N CYS A 43 5.29 -11.92 14.85
CA CYS A 43 5.30 -12.46 13.50
C CYS A 43 6.73 -12.61 12.95
N VAL A 44 7.61 -11.63 13.19
CA VAL A 44 9.02 -11.72 12.76
C VAL A 44 9.73 -12.89 13.44
N ARG A 45 9.53 -13.09 14.74
CA ARG A 45 10.17 -14.18 15.49
C ARG A 45 9.73 -15.55 15.00
N ASP A 46 8.42 -15.76 14.85
CA ASP A 46 7.87 -17.01 14.30
C ASP A 46 8.36 -17.26 12.87
N GLN A 47 8.31 -16.23 12.02
CA GLN A 47 8.76 -16.34 10.64
C GLN A 47 10.27 -16.63 10.55
N PHE A 48 11.08 -15.97 11.37
CA PHE A 48 12.51 -16.23 11.45
C PHE A 48 12.78 -17.69 11.81
N ARG A 49 12.15 -18.21 12.87
CA ARG A 49 12.35 -19.60 13.32
C ARG A 49 11.94 -20.62 12.26
N THR A 50 10.90 -20.33 11.49
CA THR A 50 10.40 -21.23 10.43
C THR A 50 11.20 -21.16 9.14
N LEU A 51 11.84 -20.03 8.83
CA LEU A 51 12.62 -19.85 7.60
C LEU A 51 14.12 -20.02 7.80
N HIS A 52 14.67 -19.72 8.98
CA HIS A 52 16.11 -19.69 9.18
C HIS A 52 16.75 -21.06 9.00
N ARG A 53 17.75 -21.14 8.13
CA ARG A 53 18.75 -22.20 8.03
C ARG A 53 20.11 -21.54 7.84
N PRO A 54 21.22 -22.10 8.37
CA PRO A 54 22.55 -21.49 8.22
C PRO A 54 22.95 -21.24 6.77
N GLU A 55 22.44 -22.05 5.84
CA GLU A 55 22.74 -21.96 4.41
C GLU A 55 21.95 -20.85 3.73
N HIS A 56 20.80 -20.41 4.26
CA HIS A 56 19.98 -19.37 3.63
C HIS A 56 20.51 -17.97 3.90
N LEU A 57 20.08 -17.01 3.08
CA LEU A 57 20.30 -15.58 3.31
C LEU A 57 18.98 -14.92 3.69
N LEU A 58 18.92 -14.23 4.82
CA LEU A 58 17.70 -13.53 5.25
C LEU A 58 17.97 -12.02 5.26
N LEU A 59 17.34 -11.31 4.33
CA LEU A 59 17.41 -9.85 4.23
C LEU A 59 16.15 -9.24 4.86
N TYR A 60 16.32 -8.49 5.93
CA TYR A 60 15.22 -7.77 6.58
C TYR A 60 15.25 -6.30 6.25
N HIS A 61 14.09 -5.75 5.91
CA HIS A 61 13.84 -4.31 5.95
C HIS A 61 12.79 -4.02 7.02
N VAL A 62 13.05 -3.01 7.86
CA VAL A 62 12.07 -2.50 8.81
C VAL A 62 11.69 -1.08 8.39
N ASP A 63 10.40 -0.86 8.13
CA ASP A 63 9.85 0.47 7.84
C ASP A 63 10.25 1.44 8.96
N ALA A 64 10.70 2.64 8.61
CA ALA A 64 11.08 3.68 9.58
C ALA A 64 9.93 4.09 10.51
N LYS A 65 8.67 3.79 10.13
CA LYS A 65 7.48 4.01 10.97
C LYS A 65 7.19 2.87 11.95
N ALA A 66 7.93 1.77 11.88
CA ALA A 66 7.64 0.60 12.69
C ALA A 66 7.94 0.87 14.19
N PRO A 67 7.31 0.11 15.10
CA PRO A 67 7.61 0.23 16.52
C PRO A 67 9.10 -0.01 16.81
N ALA A 68 9.66 0.71 17.79
CA ALA A 68 11.06 0.58 18.19
C ALA A 68 11.43 -0.87 18.59
N ALA A 69 10.50 -1.60 19.21
CA ALA A 69 10.65 -3.01 19.55
C ALA A 69 10.92 -3.90 18.32
N LEU A 70 10.34 -3.56 17.16
CA LEU A 70 10.55 -4.29 15.92
C LEU A 70 11.93 -4.03 15.33
N HIS A 71 12.37 -2.77 15.29
CA HIS A 71 13.72 -2.40 14.89
C HIS A 71 14.75 -3.12 15.77
N GLU A 72 14.55 -3.09 17.08
CA GLU A 72 15.46 -3.71 18.04
C GLU A 72 15.51 -5.24 17.86
N THR A 73 14.35 -5.89 17.66
CA THR A 73 14.31 -7.34 17.41
C THR A 73 15.09 -7.72 16.17
N VAL A 74 14.89 -7.01 15.05
CA VAL A 74 15.57 -7.31 13.78
C VAL A 74 17.07 -6.97 13.86
N ARG A 75 17.45 -5.90 14.55
CA ARG A 75 18.86 -5.57 14.83
C ARG A 75 19.56 -6.74 15.55
N ARG A 76 18.95 -7.26 16.63
CA ARG A 76 19.52 -8.39 17.37
C ARG A 76 19.62 -9.66 16.55
N LEU A 77 18.66 -9.93 15.64
CA LEU A 77 18.78 -11.02 14.67
C LEU A 77 20.01 -10.84 13.77
N GLY A 78 20.22 -9.64 13.21
CA GLY A 78 21.38 -9.34 12.38
C GLY A 78 22.72 -9.43 13.10
N GLU A 79 22.75 -9.17 14.41
CA GLU A 79 23.96 -9.28 15.23
C GLU A 79 24.26 -10.73 15.63
N ALA A 80 23.22 -11.53 15.87
CA ALA A 80 23.37 -12.89 16.34
C ALA A 80 23.59 -13.92 15.22
N PHE A 81 23.09 -13.66 14.01
CA PHE A 81 23.11 -14.62 12.89
C PHE A 81 23.85 -14.03 11.68
N PRO A 82 25.00 -14.61 11.26
CA PRO A 82 25.87 -14.02 10.24
C PRO A 82 25.25 -14.00 8.83
N ASN A 83 24.24 -14.83 8.59
CA ASN A 83 23.48 -14.91 7.35
C ASN A 83 22.21 -14.02 7.36
N VAL A 84 22.06 -13.15 8.36
CA VAL A 84 20.99 -12.15 8.44
C VAL A 84 21.55 -10.78 8.09
N VAL A 85 20.93 -10.13 7.10
CA VAL A 85 21.30 -8.79 6.66
C VAL A 85 20.16 -7.83 6.97
N VAL A 86 20.43 -6.79 7.75
CA VAL A 86 19.47 -5.71 8.01
C VAL A 86 19.72 -4.58 7.01
N LEU A 87 18.72 -4.30 6.18
CA LEU A 87 18.74 -3.20 5.23
C LEU A 87 18.45 -1.86 5.92
N PRO A 88 18.95 -0.73 5.39
CA PRO A 88 18.60 0.60 5.89
C PRO A 88 17.09 0.80 5.93
N SER A 89 16.59 1.33 7.06
CA SER A 89 15.18 1.68 7.18
C SER A 89 14.80 2.81 6.23
N ARG A 90 13.57 2.72 5.72
CA ARG A 90 12.97 3.69 4.79
C ARG A 90 11.50 3.87 5.17
N HIS A 91 10.99 5.09 5.01
CA HIS A 91 9.58 5.37 5.18
C HIS A 91 8.79 4.78 4.01
N TYR A 92 8.18 3.60 4.19
CA TYR A 92 7.38 2.97 3.15
C TYR A 92 6.05 3.70 2.97
N ALA A 93 5.79 4.12 1.74
CA ALA A 93 4.46 4.51 1.32
C ALA A 93 3.71 3.30 0.78
N TRP A 94 2.48 3.09 1.24
CA TRP A 94 1.58 2.16 0.56
C TRP A 94 1.37 2.64 -0.88
N ALA A 95 1.43 1.71 -1.84
CA ALA A 95 1.38 2.01 -3.27
C ALA A 95 2.51 2.93 -3.80
N GLY A 96 3.58 3.14 -3.03
CA GLY A 96 4.71 3.97 -3.41
C GLY A 96 5.86 3.21 -4.08
N TYR A 97 6.66 3.92 -4.86
CA TYR A 97 7.90 3.41 -5.46
C TYR A 97 8.95 3.01 -4.41
N SER A 98 8.89 3.58 -3.20
CA SER A 98 9.72 3.17 -2.05
C SER A 98 9.77 1.66 -1.82
N GLN A 99 8.67 0.93 -2.05
CA GLN A 99 8.65 -0.53 -1.95
C GLN A 99 9.53 -1.19 -3.02
N VAL A 100 9.35 -0.81 -4.29
CA VAL A 100 10.18 -1.30 -5.40
C VAL A 100 11.65 -0.94 -5.20
N ALA A 101 11.93 0.30 -4.80
CA ALA A 101 13.29 0.75 -4.54
C ALA A 101 13.98 -0.09 -3.44
N THR A 102 13.23 -0.59 -2.47
CA THR A 102 13.79 -1.42 -1.40
C THR A 102 13.93 -2.87 -1.84
N THR A 103 13.03 -3.39 -2.66
CA THR A 103 13.22 -4.69 -3.32
C THR A 103 14.48 -4.69 -4.18
N LEU A 104 14.71 -3.63 -4.98
CA LEU A 104 15.92 -3.51 -5.80
C LEU A 104 17.20 -3.44 -4.94
N GLU A 105 17.14 -2.76 -3.79
CA GLU A 105 18.24 -2.75 -2.83
C GLU A 105 18.48 -4.13 -2.20
N ALA A 106 17.41 -4.88 -1.89
CA ALA A 106 17.53 -6.25 -1.42
C ALA A 106 18.17 -7.16 -2.48
N MET A 107 17.82 -6.99 -3.77
CA MET A 107 18.47 -7.69 -4.88
C MET A 107 19.96 -7.36 -4.95
N ASP A 108 20.32 -6.07 -4.87
CA ASP A 108 21.72 -5.63 -4.87
C ASP A 108 22.51 -6.29 -3.73
N ARG A 109 21.94 -6.30 -2.52
CA ARG A 109 22.58 -6.90 -1.33
C ARG A 109 22.67 -8.42 -1.42
N ALA A 110 21.65 -9.08 -1.96
CA ALA A 110 21.67 -10.52 -2.17
C ALA A 110 22.71 -10.91 -3.25
N LEU A 111 22.78 -10.19 -4.37
CA LEU A 111 23.76 -10.46 -5.43
C LEU A 111 25.20 -10.25 -4.92
N ALA A 112 25.41 -9.27 -4.05
CA ALA A 112 26.70 -8.95 -3.45
C ALA A 112 27.13 -9.90 -2.30
N SER A 113 26.26 -10.79 -1.81
CA SER A 113 26.57 -11.64 -0.63
C SER A 113 27.65 -12.71 -0.89
N GLY A 114 28.08 -12.89 -2.15
CA GLY A 114 29.01 -13.95 -2.55
C GLY A 114 28.44 -15.38 -2.45
N SER A 115 27.21 -15.53 -1.95
CA SER A 115 26.57 -16.82 -1.74
C SER A 115 25.85 -17.29 -3.01
N ASP A 116 25.84 -18.61 -3.24
CA ASP A 116 25.25 -19.25 -4.42
C ASP A 116 23.76 -19.60 -4.21
N TRP A 117 22.97 -18.58 -3.86
CA TRP A 117 21.52 -18.73 -3.70
C TRP A 117 20.83 -18.87 -5.06
N SER A 118 19.79 -19.72 -5.13
CA SER A 118 19.05 -20.00 -6.36
C SER A 118 17.92 -19.00 -6.61
N HIS A 119 17.19 -18.65 -5.55
CA HIS A 119 16.02 -17.77 -5.61
C HIS A 119 16.05 -16.68 -4.54
N LEU A 120 15.49 -15.52 -4.89
CA LEU A 120 15.05 -14.49 -3.96
C LEU A 120 13.53 -14.59 -3.78
N VAL A 121 13.08 -14.89 -2.56
CA VAL A 121 11.67 -14.98 -2.18
C VAL A 121 11.28 -13.69 -1.46
N VAL A 122 10.33 -12.93 -2.02
CA VAL A 122 9.86 -11.67 -1.43
C VAL A 122 8.66 -11.93 -0.53
N LEU A 123 8.77 -11.51 0.74
CA LEU A 123 7.78 -11.72 1.79
C LEU A 123 7.59 -10.44 2.61
N SER A 124 6.45 -10.37 3.29
CA SER A 124 6.26 -9.52 4.46
C SER A 124 6.33 -10.36 5.74
N GLU A 125 6.46 -9.72 6.91
CA GLU A 125 6.51 -10.41 8.19
C GLU A 125 5.26 -11.26 8.49
N GLN A 126 4.18 -11.05 7.74
CA GLN A 126 2.88 -11.70 7.93
C GLN A 126 2.63 -12.88 6.98
N HIS A 127 3.68 -13.36 6.32
CA HIS A 127 3.62 -14.59 5.53
C HIS A 127 3.94 -15.81 6.41
N CYS A 128 3.23 -16.90 6.17
CA CYS A 128 3.57 -18.22 6.69
C CYS A 128 3.90 -19.15 5.52
N ARG A 129 4.92 -19.99 5.69
CA ARG A 129 5.23 -21.08 4.75
C ARG A 129 4.12 -22.14 4.80
N LEU A 130 3.85 -22.81 3.68
CA LEU A 130 2.85 -23.88 3.55
C LEU A 130 3.47 -25.29 3.42
N ARG A 131 4.81 -25.36 3.35
CA ARG A 131 5.60 -26.58 3.18
C ARG A 131 6.80 -26.54 4.09
N ASP A 132 7.34 -27.69 4.45
CA ASP A 132 8.65 -27.82 5.09
C ASP A 132 9.79 -27.46 4.11
N GLU A 133 11.03 -27.61 4.57
CA GLU A 133 12.21 -27.15 3.84
C GLU A 133 12.44 -27.91 2.53
N ALA A 134 12.38 -29.23 2.61
CA ALA A 134 12.47 -30.07 1.43
C ALA A 134 11.34 -29.77 0.44
N GLY A 135 10.10 -29.54 0.92
CA GLY A 135 8.95 -29.24 0.09
C GLY A 135 9.00 -27.88 -0.60
N LEU A 136 9.60 -26.86 0.04
CA LEU A 136 9.86 -25.57 -0.63
C LEU A 136 10.95 -25.72 -1.70
N ALA A 137 12.10 -26.31 -1.34
CA ALA A 137 13.21 -26.50 -2.29
C ALA A 137 12.79 -27.36 -3.49
N ALA A 138 11.97 -28.40 -3.28
CA ALA A 138 11.50 -29.26 -4.36
C ALA A 138 10.49 -28.59 -5.30
N ALA A 139 9.85 -27.50 -4.88
CA ALA A 139 8.86 -26.76 -5.66
C ALA A 139 9.46 -25.66 -6.54
N LEU A 140 10.75 -25.35 -6.36
CA LEU A 140 11.45 -24.29 -7.08
C LEU A 140 12.50 -24.88 -8.02
N GLU A 141 12.39 -24.57 -9.31
CA GLU A 141 13.36 -24.95 -10.33
C GLU A 141 14.44 -23.86 -10.46
N PRO A 142 15.73 -24.15 -10.20
CA PRO A 142 16.80 -23.16 -10.36
C PRO A 142 16.77 -22.49 -11.74
N GLY A 143 16.91 -21.17 -11.77
CA GLY A 143 16.85 -20.38 -13.00
C GLY A 143 15.43 -19.99 -13.44
N VAL A 144 14.38 -20.50 -12.79
CA VAL A 144 12.98 -20.13 -13.05
C VAL A 144 12.49 -19.10 -12.04
N SER A 145 11.87 -18.03 -12.53
CA SER A 145 11.15 -17.05 -11.71
C SER A 145 9.65 -17.37 -11.71
N TYR A 146 9.00 -17.22 -10.57
CA TYR A 146 7.56 -17.42 -10.39
C TYR A 146 6.90 -16.08 -10.10
N VAL A 147 6.29 -15.51 -11.14
CA VAL A 147 5.78 -14.14 -11.15
C VAL A 147 4.43 -14.13 -11.85
N ASP A 148 3.38 -13.67 -11.18
CA ASP A 148 2.14 -13.35 -11.88
C ASP A 148 2.32 -12.09 -12.75
N ALA A 149 1.90 -12.15 -14.01
CA ALA A 149 2.19 -11.15 -15.03
C ALA A 149 1.07 -11.10 -16.09
N THR A 150 -0.15 -10.84 -15.65
CA THR A 150 -1.32 -10.69 -16.52
C THR A 150 -1.14 -9.48 -17.46
N PRO A 151 -1.25 -9.66 -18.79
CA PRO A 151 -1.24 -8.56 -19.75
C PRO A 151 -2.43 -7.63 -19.57
N PHE A 152 -2.22 -6.31 -19.67
CA PHE A 152 -3.29 -5.30 -19.56
C PHE A 152 -4.49 -5.60 -20.49
N GLY A 153 -4.20 -5.97 -21.74
CA GLY A 153 -5.24 -6.29 -22.73
C GLY A 153 -6.09 -7.52 -22.40
N ALA A 154 -5.62 -8.41 -21.50
CA ALA A 154 -6.33 -9.61 -21.07
C ALA A 154 -7.22 -9.40 -19.84
N MET A 155 -7.16 -8.21 -19.21
CA MET A 155 -7.94 -7.90 -18.02
C MET A 155 -9.39 -7.54 -18.36
N ASN A 156 -10.29 -7.72 -17.39
CA ASN A 156 -11.66 -7.22 -17.51
C ASN A 156 -11.68 -5.67 -17.52
N PRO A 157 -12.74 -5.04 -18.05
CA PRO A 157 -12.81 -3.57 -18.19
C PRO A 157 -12.66 -2.78 -16.89
N VAL A 158 -13.14 -3.31 -15.76
CA VAL A 158 -13.02 -2.64 -14.46
C VAL A 158 -11.57 -2.61 -14.01
N SER A 159 -10.86 -3.73 -14.14
CA SER A 159 -9.42 -3.82 -13.86
C SER A 159 -8.60 -2.95 -14.82
N GLN A 160 -8.96 -2.89 -16.10
CA GLN A 160 -8.29 -1.99 -17.05
C GLN A 160 -8.45 -0.51 -16.65
N ALA A 161 -9.65 -0.10 -16.25
CA ALA A 161 -9.89 1.26 -15.77
C ALA A 161 -9.10 1.58 -14.50
N ASP A 162 -9.03 0.63 -13.56
CA ASP A 162 -8.21 0.75 -12.35
C ASP A 162 -6.74 0.96 -12.68
N ILE A 163 -6.17 0.06 -13.50
CA ILE A 163 -4.77 0.10 -13.89
C ILE A 163 -4.45 1.37 -14.69
N ALA A 164 -5.29 1.76 -15.65
CA ALA A 164 -5.11 2.99 -16.41
C ALA A 164 -5.09 4.23 -15.51
N HIS A 165 -5.95 4.28 -14.47
CA HIS A 165 -5.93 5.36 -13.49
C HIS A 165 -4.60 5.47 -12.74
N ARG A 166 -3.92 4.34 -12.46
CA ARG A 166 -2.61 4.35 -11.78
C ARG A 166 -1.51 5.07 -12.55
N PHE A 167 -1.72 5.28 -13.86
CA PHE A 167 -0.82 5.99 -14.78
C PHE A 167 -1.46 7.26 -15.37
N SER A 168 -2.64 7.67 -14.87
CA SER A 168 -3.37 8.84 -15.37
C SER A 168 -2.80 10.18 -14.90
N MET A 169 -1.81 10.13 -14.00
CA MET A 169 -1.06 11.27 -13.51
C MET A 169 0.42 10.89 -13.49
N GLU A 170 1.29 11.88 -13.56
CA GLU A 170 2.60 11.79 -12.94
C GLU A 170 2.40 11.85 -11.43
N TYR A 171 2.94 10.87 -10.71
CA TYR A 171 2.85 10.79 -9.27
C TYR A 171 4.20 11.09 -8.62
N ARG A 172 4.14 11.82 -7.52
CA ARG A 172 5.27 12.04 -6.63
C ARG A 172 4.97 11.45 -5.27
N GLU A 173 5.88 10.62 -4.77
CA GLU A 173 5.76 10.01 -3.45
C GLU A 173 6.07 11.03 -2.34
N LEU A 174 5.21 11.08 -1.32
CA LEU A 174 5.51 11.65 -0.01
C LEU A 174 5.97 10.52 0.92
N PRO A 175 7.21 10.55 1.44
CA PRO A 175 7.75 9.46 2.25
C PRO A 175 6.81 9.02 3.36
N GLY A 176 6.55 7.72 3.43
CA GLY A 176 5.75 7.11 4.50
C GLY A 176 4.23 7.29 4.39
N ILE A 177 3.73 8.11 3.46
CA ILE A 177 2.30 8.44 3.33
C ILE A 177 1.68 7.81 2.09
N GLY A 178 2.22 8.12 0.92
CA GLY A 178 1.58 7.75 -0.34
C GLY A 178 2.08 8.56 -1.53
N SER A 179 1.62 8.18 -2.71
CA SER A 179 1.91 8.85 -3.97
C SER A 179 0.78 9.79 -4.36
N PHE A 180 1.13 11.03 -4.72
CA PHE A 180 0.17 12.09 -5.05
C PHE A 180 0.32 12.51 -6.51
N GLY A 181 -0.80 12.58 -7.22
CA GLY A 181 -0.83 13.05 -8.60
C GLY A 181 -0.47 14.53 -8.66
N ILE A 182 0.46 14.90 -9.54
CA ILE A 182 0.95 16.28 -9.68
C ILE A 182 0.58 16.90 -11.02
N VAL A 183 0.62 16.10 -12.09
CA VAL A 183 0.36 16.52 -13.47
C VAL A 183 -0.47 15.44 -14.17
N PRO A 184 -1.59 15.78 -14.83
CA PRO A 184 -2.33 14.81 -15.64
C PRO A 184 -1.46 14.22 -16.74
N ALA A 185 -1.49 12.91 -16.86
CA ALA A 185 -0.78 12.17 -17.91
C ALA A 185 -1.81 11.56 -18.87
N ALA A 186 -1.62 11.80 -20.16
CA ALA A 186 -2.44 11.16 -21.18
C ALA A 186 -2.19 9.63 -21.17
N PRO A 187 -3.23 8.82 -21.40
CA PRO A 187 -3.04 7.39 -21.64
C PRO A 187 -2.08 7.16 -22.79
N ASP A 188 -1.15 6.23 -22.62
CA ASP A 188 -0.24 5.78 -23.66
C ASP A 188 -0.59 4.33 -24.02
N PRO A 189 -1.30 4.12 -25.14
CA PRO A 189 -1.73 2.78 -25.54
C PRO A 189 -0.58 1.81 -25.77
N GLU A 190 0.58 2.30 -26.23
CA GLU A 190 1.74 1.45 -26.51
C GLU A 190 2.39 0.97 -25.22
N PHE A 191 2.53 1.86 -24.24
CA PHE A 191 2.96 1.49 -22.90
C PHE A 191 1.97 0.52 -22.23
N LEU A 192 0.67 0.84 -22.29
CA LEU A 192 -0.37 -0.01 -21.68
C LEU A 192 -0.42 -1.41 -22.31
N ALA A 193 -0.17 -1.55 -23.62
CA ALA A 193 -0.09 -2.85 -24.28
C ALA A 193 1.09 -3.71 -23.76
N ARG A 194 2.22 -3.06 -23.41
CA ARG A 194 3.39 -3.73 -22.80
C ARG A 194 3.23 -4.00 -21.30
N LEU A 195 2.37 -3.25 -20.62
CA LEU A 195 2.17 -3.37 -19.19
C LEU A 195 1.72 -4.78 -18.78
N ARG A 196 2.30 -5.24 -17.68
CA ARG A 196 1.93 -6.48 -16.98
C ARG A 196 1.54 -6.14 -15.55
N HIS A 197 0.56 -6.84 -15.02
CA HIS A 197 0.12 -6.70 -13.64
C HIS A 197 0.14 -8.05 -12.95
N GLY A 198 0.46 -8.05 -11.66
CA GLY A 198 0.26 -9.21 -10.82
C GLY A 198 0.45 -8.88 -9.35
N SER A 199 0.66 -9.92 -8.57
CA SER A 199 1.01 -9.82 -7.15
C SER A 199 2.34 -9.09 -6.92
N ASN A 200 2.43 -8.35 -5.81
CA ASN A 200 3.70 -7.81 -5.29
C ASN A 200 4.53 -8.85 -4.50
N TRP A 201 4.05 -10.10 -4.41
CA TRP A 201 4.76 -11.25 -3.85
C TRP A 201 5.16 -12.18 -4.98
N TYR A 202 6.46 -12.36 -5.17
CA TYR A 202 7.05 -13.15 -6.24
C TYR A 202 8.30 -13.87 -5.74
N ILE A 203 8.71 -14.89 -6.52
CA ILE A 203 9.96 -15.60 -6.33
C ILE A 203 10.78 -15.41 -7.59
N LEU A 204 12.00 -14.90 -7.46
CA LEU A 204 12.84 -14.54 -8.59
C LEU A 204 14.08 -15.39 -8.61
N SER A 205 14.47 -15.87 -9.78
CA SER A 205 15.78 -16.48 -9.98
C SER A 205 16.88 -15.44 -9.74
N ARG A 206 18.08 -15.91 -9.42
CA ARG A 206 19.26 -15.04 -9.32
C ARG A 206 19.52 -14.24 -10.60
N GLN A 207 19.32 -14.86 -11.76
CA GLN A 207 19.43 -14.19 -13.06
C GLN A 207 18.43 -13.06 -13.23
N ALA A 208 17.16 -13.29 -12.88
CA ALA A 208 16.12 -12.25 -12.93
C ALA A 208 16.45 -11.07 -12.03
N CYS A 209 17.00 -11.31 -10.84
CA CYS A 209 17.45 -10.24 -9.94
C CYS A 209 18.57 -9.40 -10.56
N ALA A 210 19.55 -10.03 -11.22
CA ALA A 210 20.64 -9.34 -11.89
C ALA A 210 20.15 -8.48 -13.06
N TYR A 211 19.25 -9.01 -13.89
CA TYR A 211 18.62 -8.25 -14.97
C TYR A 211 17.80 -7.06 -14.44
N LEU A 212 16.93 -7.30 -13.45
CA LEU A 212 16.03 -6.29 -12.90
C LEU A 212 16.77 -5.10 -12.28
N ARG A 213 17.91 -5.34 -11.63
CA ARG A 213 18.78 -4.29 -11.10
C ARG A 213 19.13 -3.25 -12.18
N ASP A 214 19.46 -3.72 -13.36
CA ASP A 214 19.94 -2.88 -14.46
C ASP A 214 18.75 -2.31 -15.24
N ALA A 215 17.77 -3.15 -15.60
CA ALA A 215 16.55 -2.74 -16.32
C ALA A 215 15.75 -1.68 -15.55
N ALA A 216 15.67 -1.77 -14.21
CA ALA A 216 14.98 -0.77 -13.41
C ALA A 216 15.62 0.62 -13.49
N ARG A 217 16.87 0.73 -13.97
CA ARG A 217 17.60 1.99 -14.18
C ARG A 217 17.53 2.46 -15.64
N THR A 218 17.67 1.53 -16.58
CA THR A 218 17.91 1.83 -18.01
C THR A 218 16.71 1.62 -18.93
N ALA A 219 15.73 0.79 -18.55
CA ALA A 219 14.62 0.47 -19.42
C ALA A 219 13.72 1.71 -19.67
N PRO A 220 13.24 1.92 -20.90
CA PRO A 220 12.36 3.06 -21.24
C PRO A 220 11.11 3.17 -20.35
N GLU A 221 10.54 2.03 -19.97
CA GLU A 221 9.33 1.92 -19.15
C GLU A 221 9.57 2.35 -17.70
N ALA A 222 10.81 2.22 -17.21
CA ALA A 222 11.12 2.37 -15.80
C ALA A 222 10.77 3.77 -15.27
N ALA A 223 11.03 4.83 -16.05
CA ALA A 223 10.71 6.20 -15.64
C ALA A 223 9.20 6.37 -15.36
N ARG A 224 8.35 5.83 -16.24
CA ARG A 224 6.89 5.92 -16.09
C ARG A 224 6.40 5.09 -14.90
N LEU A 225 6.96 3.90 -14.71
CA LEU A 225 6.64 3.02 -13.58
C LEU A 225 7.03 3.66 -12.24
N ARG A 226 8.19 4.34 -12.16
CA ARG A 226 8.61 5.09 -10.96
C ARG A 226 7.65 6.23 -10.60
N ALA A 227 7.01 6.83 -11.61
CA ALA A 227 6.09 7.95 -11.45
C ALA A 227 4.62 7.51 -11.40
N ALA A 228 4.32 6.24 -11.09
CA ALA A 228 2.97 5.70 -10.97
C ALA A 228 2.60 5.37 -9.52
N VAL A 229 1.35 4.94 -9.29
CA VAL A 229 0.93 4.30 -8.02
C VAL A 229 0.86 2.79 -8.16
N HIS A 230 1.19 2.08 -7.08
CA HIS A 230 1.35 0.61 -7.05
C HIS A 230 2.37 0.06 -8.07
N PRO A 231 3.57 0.66 -8.23
CA PRO A 231 4.55 0.11 -9.15
C PRO A 231 5.07 -1.27 -8.72
N ASP A 232 4.89 -1.67 -7.45
CA ASP A 232 5.21 -3.00 -6.94
C ASP A 232 4.37 -4.14 -7.55
N GLU A 233 3.22 -3.81 -8.12
CA GLU A 233 2.31 -4.75 -8.78
C GLU A 233 2.43 -4.75 -10.32
N ASN A 234 3.35 -3.96 -10.88
CA ASN A 234 3.47 -3.79 -12.33
C ASN A 234 4.91 -3.71 -12.85
N MET A 235 5.84 -3.14 -12.09
CA MET A 235 7.15 -2.76 -12.61
C MET A 235 7.99 -3.98 -12.97
N LEU A 236 8.21 -4.89 -12.02
CA LEU A 236 9.07 -6.04 -12.26
C LEU A 236 8.47 -6.99 -13.28
N GLN A 237 7.15 -7.20 -13.23
CA GLN A 237 6.39 -8.00 -14.19
C GLN A 237 6.57 -7.47 -15.62
N THR A 238 6.47 -6.14 -15.78
CA THR A 238 6.61 -5.48 -17.09
C THR A 238 8.04 -5.56 -17.60
N LEU A 239 9.03 -5.26 -16.74
CA LEU A 239 10.44 -5.31 -17.13
C LEU A 239 10.90 -6.72 -17.48
N LEU A 240 10.51 -7.73 -16.70
CA LEU A 240 10.81 -9.14 -16.98
C LEU A 240 10.09 -9.65 -18.23
N SER A 241 8.88 -9.19 -18.52
CA SER A 241 8.18 -9.64 -19.73
C SER A 241 8.71 -8.98 -21.02
N ALA A 242 9.45 -7.89 -20.90
CA ALA A 242 10.06 -7.16 -22.01
C ALA A 242 11.53 -7.56 -22.26
N ASP A 243 12.08 -8.48 -21.46
CA ASP A 243 13.52 -8.76 -21.37
C ASP A 243 14.09 -9.63 -22.51
N GLY A 244 13.24 -10.18 -23.38
CA GLY A 244 13.68 -11.10 -24.43
C GLY A 244 14.33 -12.40 -23.92
N GLY A 245 14.12 -12.77 -22.66
CA GLY A 245 14.72 -13.92 -21.98
C GLY A 245 16.00 -13.61 -21.19
N GLU A 246 16.47 -12.37 -21.14
CA GLU A 246 17.69 -11.99 -20.39
C GLU A 246 17.59 -12.26 -18.89
N GLY A 247 16.41 -12.09 -18.29
CA GLY A 247 16.10 -12.39 -16.89
C GLY A 247 15.86 -13.88 -16.62
N GLY A 248 15.96 -14.73 -17.63
CA GLY A 248 15.75 -16.18 -17.54
C GLY A 248 14.29 -16.60 -17.74
N ARG A 249 13.98 -17.85 -17.40
CA ARG A 249 12.64 -18.42 -17.61
C ARG A 249 11.67 -17.89 -16.56
N ILE A 250 10.47 -17.53 -17.00
CA ILE A 250 9.38 -17.09 -16.13
C ILE A 250 8.25 -18.12 -16.21
N GLU A 251 7.81 -18.59 -15.04
CA GLU A 251 6.56 -19.32 -14.87
C GLU A 251 5.51 -18.34 -14.32
N THR A 252 4.45 -18.11 -15.09
CA THR A 252 3.35 -17.24 -14.67
C THR A 252 2.49 -17.95 -13.63
N ARG A 253 2.87 -17.76 -12.37
CA ARG A 253 2.29 -18.44 -11.22
C ARG A 253 2.32 -17.55 -10.00
N GLU A 254 1.16 -17.40 -9.39
CA GLU A 254 1.05 -16.88 -8.04
C GLU A 254 1.51 -17.95 -7.03
N THR A 255 2.53 -17.65 -6.23
CA THR A 255 3.08 -18.58 -5.22
C THR A 255 2.51 -18.36 -3.83
N THR A 256 1.89 -17.20 -3.60
CA THR A 256 1.33 -16.79 -2.31
C THR A 256 -0.19 -16.77 -2.36
N PHE A 257 -0.82 -17.46 -1.43
CA PHE A 257 -2.26 -17.33 -1.19
C PHE A 257 -2.54 -16.06 -0.40
N VAL A 258 -3.38 -15.19 -0.94
CA VAL A 258 -3.88 -14.01 -0.24
C VAL A 258 -5.33 -14.25 0.18
N ALA A 259 -5.56 -14.25 1.49
CA ALA A 259 -6.87 -14.52 2.09
C ALA A 259 -7.80 -13.29 2.00
N TRP A 260 -8.13 -12.88 0.77
CA TRP A 260 -8.99 -11.72 0.47
C TRP A 260 -10.32 -11.75 1.23
N PRO A 261 -10.99 -10.61 1.49
CA PRO A 261 -12.18 -10.59 2.35
C PRO A 261 -13.34 -11.47 1.87
N HIS A 262 -13.49 -11.65 0.56
CA HIS A 262 -14.50 -12.54 -0.03
C HIS A 262 -14.14 -14.03 0.10
N ILE A 263 -12.88 -14.35 0.41
CA ILE A 263 -12.38 -15.71 0.66
C ILE A 263 -12.42 -15.99 2.17
N SER A 264 -11.76 -15.15 2.96
CA SER A 264 -11.56 -15.34 4.41
C SER A 264 -12.72 -14.84 5.26
N GLY A 265 -13.73 -14.22 4.65
CA GLY A 265 -14.92 -13.69 5.32
C GLY A 265 -14.64 -12.60 6.35
N ASN A 266 -13.47 -11.93 6.30
CA ASN A 266 -13.11 -10.82 7.19
C ASN A 266 -12.45 -9.66 6.43
N PRO A 267 -12.64 -8.40 6.87
CA PRO A 267 -12.10 -7.23 6.16
C PRO A 267 -10.57 -7.12 6.24
N ASP A 268 -9.94 -7.77 7.23
CA ASP A 268 -8.50 -7.63 7.52
C ASP A 268 -7.59 -8.56 6.71
N MET A 269 -8.19 -9.34 5.79
CA MET A 269 -7.50 -10.29 4.92
C MET A 269 -6.71 -11.36 5.69
N THR A 270 -7.11 -11.66 6.92
CA THR A 270 -6.42 -12.63 7.77
C THR A 270 -6.90 -14.04 7.44
N PHE A 271 -5.97 -15.00 7.35
CA PHE A 271 -6.33 -16.37 7.01
C PHE A 271 -6.83 -17.16 8.22
N ARG A 272 -7.68 -18.15 7.96
CA ARG A 272 -8.17 -19.17 8.89
C ARG A 272 -7.45 -20.50 8.67
N ALA A 273 -7.72 -21.47 9.54
CA ALA A 273 -7.25 -22.85 9.41
C ALA A 273 -7.67 -23.50 8.07
N GLU A 274 -8.92 -23.31 7.66
CA GLU A 274 -9.45 -23.78 6.37
C GLU A 274 -8.71 -23.19 5.17
N ASP A 275 -8.36 -21.90 5.21
CA ASP A 275 -7.58 -21.23 4.16
C ASP A 275 -6.16 -21.82 4.08
N PHE A 276 -5.53 -22.10 5.23
CA PHE A 276 -4.20 -22.74 5.27
C PHE A 276 -4.23 -24.13 4.60
N ARG A 277 -5.24 -24.95 4.92
CA ARG A 277 -5.44 -26.26 4.28
C ARG A 277 -5.71 -26.14 2.78
N ALA A 278 -6.60 -25.23 2.39
CA ALA A 278 -6.94 -25.00 0.99
C ALA A 278 -5.72 -24.50 0.17
N ALA A 279 -4.97 -23.54 0.70
CA ALA A 279 -3.78 -23.01 0.06
C ALA A 279 -2.70 -24.09 -0.12
N ARG A 280 -2.49 -24.95 0.89
CA ARG A 280 -1.56 -26.07 0.81
C ARG A 280 -1.99 -27.11 -0.23
N ALA A 281 -3.28 -27.45 -0.29
CA ALA A 281 -3.82 -28.36 -1.28
C ALA A 281 -3.76 -27.79 -2.71
N GLY A 282 -3.91 -26.46 -2.84
CA GLY A 282 -3.80 -25.72 -4.11
C GLY A 282 -2.38 -25.41 -4.56
N ASP A 283 -1.37 -26.16 -4.10
CA ASP A 283 0.03 -26.02 -4.51
C ASP A 283 0.63 -24.62 -4.25
N ARG A 284 0.11 -23.85 -3.30
CA ARG A 284 0.70 -22.57 -2.89
C ARG A 284 1.91 -22.83 -1.97
N LEU A 285 2.88 -21.92 -1.99
CA LEU A 285 4.11 -22.02 -1.19
C LEU A 285 4.03 -21.21 0.10
N PHE A 286 3.30 -20.09 0.05
CA PHE A 286 3.09 -19.19 1.18
C PHE A 286 1.63 -18.79 1.31
N ILE A 287 1.24 -18.34 2.50
CA ILE A 287 -0.08 -17.77 2.78
C ILE A 287 0.04 -16.48 3.59
N ARG A 288 -0.85 -15.52 3.31
CA ARG A 288 -1.00 -14.26 4.04
C ARG A 288 -2.47 -13.81 4.06
N LYS A 289 -2.91 -12.99 5.02
CA LYS A 289 -2.16 -12.36 6.11
C LYS A 289 -2.28 -13.17 7.41
N ARG A 290 -1.17 -13.35 8.13
CA ARG A 290 -1.16 -14.05 9.42
C ARG A 290 -2.09 -13.37 10.44
N PRO A 291 -3.04 -14.08 11.08
CA PRO A 291 -3.82 -13.54 12.19
C PRO A 291 -2.93 -13.26 13.41
N ALA A 292 -3.40 -12.44 14.35
CA ALA A 292 -2.63 -12.13 15.56
C ALA A 292 -2.30 -13.40 16.37
N CYS A 293 -3.32 -14.24 16.59
CA CYS A 293 -3.19 -15.58 17.14
C CYS A 293 -3.38 -16.62 16.02
N LEU A 294 -2.42 -17.52 15.87
CA LEU A 294 -2.49 -18.59 14.87
C LEU A 294 -3.52 -19.65 15.28
N PRO A 295 -4.29 -20.21 14.33
CA PRO A 295 -5.07 -21.41 14.59
C PRO A 295 -4.16 -22.54 15.12
N PRO A 296 -4.59 -23.35 16.11
CA PRO A 296 -3.73 -24.35 16.75
C PRO A 296 -3.07 -25.33 15.76
N GLU A 297 -3.80 -25.77 14.74
CA GLU A 297 -3.25 -26.67 13.71
C GLU A 297 -2.14 -26.01 12.89
N VAL A 298 -2.27 -24.71 12.61
CA VAL A 298 -1.27 -23.94 11.86
C VAL A 298 -0.05 -23.69 12.74
N ALA A 299 -0.25 -23.31 14.00
CA ALA A 299 0.82 -23.12 14.97
C ALA A 299 1.65 -24.40 15.13
N ALA A 300 0.99 -25.56 15.31
CA ALA A 300 1.66 -26.85 15.43
C ALA A 300 2.45 -27.22 14.17
N ALA A 301 1.89 -26.97 12.97
CA ALA A 301 2.60 -27.23 11.72
C ALA A 301 3.85 -26.36 11.56
N LEU A 302 3.75 -25.06 11.86
CA LEU A 302 4.87 -24.13 11.79
C LEU A 302 5.95 -24.46 12.83
N GLU A 303 5.56 -24.79 14.06
CA GLU A 303 6.49 -25.22 15.11
C GLU A 303 7.25 -26.49 14.71
N GLY A 304 6.56 -27.46 14.08
CA GLY A 304 7.20 -28.67 13.55
C GLY A 304 8.21 -28.41 12.41
N TRP A 305 8.22 -27.22 11.80
CA TRP A 305 9.18 -26.83 10.76
C TRP A 305 10.24 -25.84 11.25
N ALA A 306 10.11 -25.35 12.47
CA ALA A 306 11.05 -24.39 13.04
C ALA A 306 12.43 -25.03 13.23
N SER A 307 13.50 -24.30 12.89
CA SER A 307 14.88 -24.74 13.18
C SER A 307 15.30 -24.46 14.62
N LEU A 308 14.53 -23.64 15.34
CA LEU A 308 14.81 -23.17 16.69
C LEU A 308 13.50 -23.16 17.48
N SER A 309 13.53 -23.49 18.77
CA SER A 309 12.40 -23.21 19.66
C SER A 309 12.34 -21.72 20.04
N GLU A 310 11.22 -21.26 20.62
CA GLU A 310 11.13 -19.87 21.09
C GLU A 310 12.11 -19.60 22.22
N ALA A 311 12.34 -20.62 23.05
CA ALA A 311 13.28 -20.58 24.14
C ALA A 311 14.72 -20.42 23.62
N ASP A 312 15.09 -21.18 22.58
CA ASP A 312 16.42 -21.08 21.96
C ASP A 312 16.62 -19.69 21.33
N LEU A 313 15.64 -19.20 20.57
CA LEU A 313 15.73 -17.85 20.00
C LEU A 313 15.84 -16.79 21.10
N THR A 314 15.05 -16.92 22.17
CA THR A 314 15.10 -16.02 23.33
C THR A 314 16.44 -16.06 24.04
N ALA A 315 17.08 -17.23 24.14
CA ALA A 315 18.42 -17.34 24.73
C ALA A 315 19.48 -16.60 23.91
N VAL A 316 19.30 -16.51 22.59
CA VAL A 316 20.26 -15.88 21.67
C VAL A 316 20.05 -14.37 21.54
N ILE A 317 18.80 -13.92 21.28
CA ILE A 317 18.50 -12.50 21.00
C ILE A 317 17.71 -11.80 22.12
N GLY A 318 17.53 -12.48 23.25
CA GLY A 318 16.72 -12.00 24.37
C GLY A 318 15.22 -12.12 24.13
N ALA A 319 14.47 -11.83 25.20
CA ALA A 319 13.02 -11.76 25.16
C ALA A 319 12.55 -10.63 24.21
N PRO A 320 11.35 -10.78 23.61
CA PRO A 320 10.71 -9.69 22.86
C PRO A 320 10.70 -8.42 23.72
N PRO A 321 11.15 -7.27 23.19
CA PRO A 321 11.04 -6.01 23.91
C PRO A 321 9.57 -5.75 24.24
N GLU A 322 9.30 -5.30 25.46
CA GLU A 322 7.93 -4.97 25.90
C GLU A 322 7.31 -3.96 24.93
N PRO A 323 6.07 -4.19 24.46
CA PRO A 323 5.38 -3.23 23.63
C PRO A 323 5.12 -1.97 24.46
N SER A 324 5.90 -0.91 24.23
CA SER A 324 5.63 0.39 24.83
C SER A 324 4.36 0.96 24.22
N ALA A 325 3.44 1.46 25.05
CA ALA A 325 2.38 2.33 24.57
C ALA A 325 3.03 3.53 23.87
N GLU A 326 3.03 3.53 22.54
CA GLU A 326 3.59 4.62 21.74
C GLU A 326 2.89 5.94 22.13
N ALA A 327 3.61 6.81 22.84
CA ALA A 327 3.14 8.15 23.13
C ALA A 327 2.87 8.91 21.81
N PRO A 328 1.98 9.91 21.80
CA PRO A 328 1.83 10.79 20.64
C PRO A 328 3.20 11.37 20.27
N ASP A 329 3.56 11.40 18.99
CA ASP A 329 4.82 12.01 18.53
C ASP A 329 4.90 13.45 19.05
N PRO A 330 5.74 13.72 20.07
CA PRO A 330 5.76 15.02 20.72
C PRO A 330 6.35 16.07 19.79
N GLU A 331 7.28 15.68 18.91
CA GLU A 331 7.90 16.57 17.94
C GLU A 331 6.89 16.96 16.85
N GLY A 332 6.24 15.97 16.23
CA GLY A 332 5.21 16.20 15.21
C GLY A 332 4.07 17.07 15.74
N THR A 333 3.63 16.81 16.97
CA THR A 333 2.60 17.59 17.66
C THR A 333 3.04 19.04 17.92
N ALA A 334 4.26 19.23 18.46
CA ALA A 334 4.80 20.57 18.73
C ALA A 334 4.96 21.37 17.43
N LEU A 335 5.44 20.71 16.37
CA LEU A 335 5.58 21.29 15.04
C LEU A 335 4.22 21.71 14.47
N ALA A 336 3.21 20.85 14.56
CA ALA A 336 1.84 21.12 14.11
C ALA A 336 1.26 22.35 14.80
N ARG A 337 1.37 22.44 16.14
CA ARG A 337 0.94 23.63 16.91
C ARG A 337 1.68 24.90 16.48
N ARG A 338 2.99 24.80 16.25
CA ARG A 338 3.83 25.92 15.83
C ARG A 338 3.46 26.42 14.42
N VAL A 339 3.17 25.53 13.50
CA VAL A 339 2.73 25.90 12.14
C VAL A 339 1.33 26.48 12.18
N ALA A 340 0.38 25.81 12.85
CA ALA A 340 -1.00 26.26 13.01
C ALA A 340 -1.08 27.68 13.59
N SER A 341 -0.41 27.95 14.70
CA SER A 341 -0.41 29.27 15.35
C SER A 341 0.13 30.38 14.44
N ARG A 342 1.16 30.10 13.63
CA ARG A 342 1.72 31.09 12.69
C ARG A 342 0.77 31.42 11.55
N VAL A 343 0.12 30.41 10.96
CA VAL A 343 -0.87 30.62 9.90
C VAL A 343 -2.06 31.40 10.44
N VAL A 344 -2.59 31.00 11.60
CA VAL A 344 -3.72 31.69 12.25
C VAL A 344 -3.38 33.13 12.61
N ARG A 345 -2.20 33.41 13.16
CA ARG A 345 -1.77 34.77 13.50
C ARG A 345 -1.69 35.70 12.29
N ARG A 346 -1.36 35.16 11.12
CA ARG A 346 -1.21 35.91 9.88
C ARG A 346 -2.51 36.03 9.08
N GLY A 347 -3.42 35.08 9.22
CA GLY A 347 -4.68 35.03 8.49
C GLY A 347 -5.89 35.41 9.35
N ARG A 348 -6.57 36.51 9.00
CA ARG A 348 -7.87 36.85 9.62
C ARG A 348 -8.91 35.79 9.29
N GLY A 349 -9.60 35.27 10.31
CA GLY A 349 -10.66 34.27 10.14
C GLY A 349 -10.18 32.86 9.81
N VAL A 350 -8.86 32.60 9.89
CA VAL A 350 -8.31 31.26 9.72
C VAL A 350 -8.47 30.47 11.01
N GLN A 351 -9.05 29.29 10.91
CA GLN A 351 -9.10 28.28 11.97
C GLN A 351 -8.23 27.10 11.58
N ALA A 352 -7.57 26.52 12.58
CA ALA A 352 -6.75 25.33 12.43
C ALA A 352 -7.30 24.22 13.32
N ASP A 353 -7.42 23.03 12.75
CA ASP A 353 -7.68 21.79 13.48
C ASP A 353 -6.42 20.93 13.48
N LEU A 354 -6.21 20.20 14.57
CA LEU A 354 -5.05 19.35 14.83
C LEU A 354 -5.51 17.88 14.87
N PRO A 355 -5.75 17.23 13.71
CA PRO A 355 -6.26 15.85 13.63
C PRO A 355 -5.48 14.85 14.52
N ASN A 356 -4.16 14.99 14.59
CA ASN A 356 -3.28 14.10 15.36
C ASN A 356 -3.60 14.12 16.87
N LEU A 357 -4.16 15.21 17.38
CA LEU A 357 -4.59 15.31 18.78
C LEU A 357 -6.00 14.77 19.02
N ARG A 358 -6.88 14.85 18.03
CA ARG A 358 -8.30 14.48 18.17
C ARG A 358 -8.53 12.97 18.09
N PHE A 359 -7.75 12.27 17.28
CA PHE A 359 -8.01 10.86 16.99
C PHE A 359 -6.95 9.90 17.54
N GLY A 360 -5.90 10.40 18.20
CA GLY A 360 -4.75 9.57 18.59
C GLY A 360 -4.04 8.90 17.41
N LEU A 361 -4.32 9.36 16.18
CA LEU A 361 -3.78 8.80 14.95
C LEU A 361 -2.31 9.19 14.81
N ARG A 362 -1.45 8.17 14.73
CA ARG A 362 0.02 8.29 14.61
C ARG A 362 0.52 8.36 13.17
N ASN A 363 -0.39 8.26 12.19
CA ASN A 363 -0.04 8.18 10.78
C ASN A 363 -1.04 9.02 9.96
N PRO A 364 -0.64 10.23 9.50
CA PRO A 364 0.72 10.79 9.51
C PRO A 364 1.17 11.38 10.87
N SER A 365 2.50 11.41 11.13
CA SER A 365 3.11 12.08 12.30
C SER A 365 2.78 13.58 12.41
N PHE A 366 2.50 14.22 11.27
CA PHE A 366 2.03 15.60 11.17
C PHE A 366 0.79 15.66 10.28
N SER A 367 -0.32 16.16 10.83
CA SER A 367 -1.55 16.47 10.10
C SER A 367 -2.12 17.80 10.57
N LEU A 368 -2.47 18.67 9.63
CA LEU A 368 -3.22 19.90 9.89
C LEU A 368 -4.40 20.00 8.94
N ARG A 369 -5.46 20.64 9.42
CA ARG A 369 -6.59 21.08 8.59
C ARG A 369 -6.84 22.56 8.84
N PHE A 370 -6.96 23.35 7.78
CA PHE A 370 -7.33 24.77 7.87
C PHE A 370 -8.67 25.06 7.21
N ARG A 371 -9.40 26.01 7.81
CA ARG A 371 -10.70 26.50 7.35
C ARG A 371 -10.77 28.02 7.51
N THR A 372 -11.58 28.67 6.67
CA THR A 372 -12.02 30.06 6.84
C THR A 372 -13.51 30.14 6.51
N ALA A 373 -14.18 31.24 6.87
CA ALA A 373 -15.58 31.46 6.49
C ALA A 373 -15.80 31.59 4.97
N ARG A 374 -14.74 31.77 4.18
CA ARG A 374 -14.81 31.91 2.71
C ARG A 374 -14.49 30.62 1.96
N ILE A 375 -13.83 29.66 2.62
CA ILE A 375 -13.61 28.34 2.03
C ILE A 375 -14.97 27.63 1.94
N PRO A 376 -15.38 27.13 0.76
CA PRO A 376 -16.65 26.43 0.61
C PRO A 376 -16.81 25.26 1.60
N ASP A 377 -18.05 25.02 2.00
CA ASP A 377 -18.40 23.79 2.71
C ASP A 377 -17.96 22.58 1.88
N GLY A 378 -17.41 21.58 2.56
CA GLY A 378 -16.90 20.39 1.88
C GLY A 378 -15.49 20.52 1.26
N ILE A 379 -14.78 21.66 1.38
CA ILE A 379 -13.37 21.78 0.95
C ILE A 379 -12.43 21.97 2.14
N ASP A 380 -11.44 21.09 2.29
CA ASP A 380 -10.41 21.20 3.33
C ASP A 380 -9.04 21.57 2.74
N VAL A 381 -8.32 22.49 3.38
CA VAL A 381 -6.87 22.64 3.18
C VAL A 381 -6.17 21.70 4.16
N ARG A 382 -5.51 20.65 3.66
CA ARG A 382 -4.83 19.63 4.48
C ARG A 382 -3.33 19.70 4.33
N ILE A 383 -2.58 19.41 5.38
CA ILE A 383 -1.12 19.32 5.34
C ILE A 383 -0.67 18.04 6.00
N LEU A 384 0.19 17.26 5.32
CA LEU A 384 0.66 15.95 5.76
C LEU A 384 2.18 15.89 5.78
N SER A 385 2.75 15.19 6.76
CA SER A 385 4.15 14.74 6.76
C SER A 385 4.32 13.55 7.69
N GLN A 386 5.15 12.58 7.29
CA GLN A 386 5.54 11.46 8.16
C GLN A 386 6.88 11.69 8.85
N ASP A 387 7.86 12.21 8.13
CA ASP A 387 9.25 12.33 8.58
C ASP A 387 9.59 13.73 9.11
N LEU A 388 8.58 14.61 9.23
CA LEU A 388 8.68 16.00 9.66
C LEU A 388 9.66 16.86 8.83
N ARG A 389 10.08 16.34 7.68
CA ARG A 389 11.02 16.95 6.73
C ARG A 389 10.34 17.22 5.40
N HIS A 390 9.56 16.27 4.88
CA HIS A 390 8.84 16.40 3.63
C HIS A 390 7.36 16.59 3.92
N PHE A 391 6.78 17.64 3.36
CA PHE A 391 5.39 18.03 3.56
C PHE A 391 4.63 18.07 2.25
N ARG A 392 3.33 17.82 2.34
CA ARG A 392 2.39 18.05 1.25
C ARG A 392 1.19 18.84 1.72
N VAL A 393 0.93 19.99 1.09
CA VAL A 393 -0.28 20.81 1.28
C VAL A 393 -1.28 20.46 0.18
N LEU A 394 -2.52 20.12 0.52
CA LEU A 394 -3.56 19.60 -0.38
C LEU A 394 -4.84 20.43 -0.27
N LEU A 395 -5.61 20.51 -1.36
CA LEU A 395 -7.03 20.87 -1.31
C LEU A 395 -7.84 19.60 -1.50
N LEU A 396 -8.61 19.19 -0.49
CA LEU A 396 -9.38 17.94 -0.54
C LEU A 396 -10.87 18.20 -0.50
N GLU A 397 -11.60 17.46 -1.33
CA GLU A 397 -13.05 17.30 -1.13
C GLU A 397 -13.28 16.47 0.15
N ALA A 398 -14.20 16.93 0.99
CA ALA A 398 -14.51 16.30 2.26
C ALA A 398 -15.45 15.08 2.11
N GLU A 399 -16.21 15.04 1.02
CA GLU A 399 -17.12 13.94 0.72
C GLU A 399 -16.35 12.73 0.19
N SER A 400 -16.72 11.53 0.65
CA SER A 400 -16.25 10.28 0.05
C SER A 400 -16.96 10.10 -1.29
N PRO A 401 -16.25 10.15 -2.42
CA PRO A 401 -16.87 9.95 -3.73
C PRO A 401 -17.27 8.48 -3.91
N ALA A 402 -18.12 8.21 -4.89
CA ALA A 402 -18.15 6.88 -5.49
C ALA A 402 -16.75 6.54 -6.00
N ILE A 403 -16.30 5.30 -5.77
CA ILE A 403 -15.02 4.82 -6.32
C ILE A 403 -15.23 4.63 -7.82
N ASP A 404 -14.99 5.71 -8.56
CA ASP A 404 -14.90 5.74 -10.01
C ASP A 404 -13.52 6.29 -10.41
N PHE A 405 -12.82 5.53 -11.24
CA PHE A 405 -11.50 5.88 -11.76
C PHE A 405 -11.57 6.92 -12.90
N VAL A 406 -12.68 7.67 -12.95
CA VAL A 406 -12.95 8.62 -14.02
C VAL A 406 -12.28 9.96 -13.68
N PRO A 407 -11.59 10.59 -14.64
CA PRO A 407 -11.12 11.96 -14.49
C PRO A 407 -12.29 12.90 -14.21
N ARG A 408 -12.19 13.70 -13.14
CA ARG A 408 -13.23 14.67 -12.78
C ARG A 408 -12.63 16.08 -12.74
N LEU A 409 -13.49 17.05 -13.06
CA LEU A 409 -13.24 18.45 -12.76
C LEU A 409 -14.08 18.88 -11.56
N ARG A 410 -13.46 19.64 -10.65
CA ARG A 410 -14.10 20.25 -9.48
C ARG A 410 -13.69 21.70 -9.41
N HIS A 411 -14.67 22.59 -9.33
CA HIS A 411 -14.44 24.03 -9.41
C HIS A 411 -13.59 24.43 -10.64
N GLY A 412 -13.77 23.73 -11.77
CA GLY A 412 -13.01 23.96 -13.00
C GLY A 412 -11.59 23.39 -13.02
N ARG A 413 -11.17 22.66 -11.98
CA ARG A 413 -9.82 22.12 -11.81
C ARG A 413 -9.80 20.60 -11.82
N PRO A 414 -8.72 19.94 -12.29
CA PRO A 414 -8.57 18.49 -12.17
C PRO A 414 -8.70 18.02 -10.72
N ALA A 415 -9.43 16.92 -10.54
CA ALA A 415 -9.72 16.35 -9.24
C ALA A 415 -9.51 14.83 -9.22
N PRO A 416 -8.26 14.33 -9.30
CA PRO A 416 -7.98 12.90 -9.30
C PRO A 416 -8.39 12.24 -7.97
N LEU A 417 -8.75 10.97 -8.08
CA LEU A 417 -8.99 10.11 -6.93
C LEU A 417 -7.65 9.73 -6.27
N LEU A 418 -7.52 10.00 -4.97
CA LEU A 418 -6.35 9.58 -4.20
C LEU A 418 -6.38 8.07 -3.98
N ARG A 419 -5.21 7.45 -4.12
CA ARG A 419 -4.96 6.05 -3.74
C ARG A 419 -3.89 6.02 -2.68
N ILE A 420 -4.27 6.40 -1.46
CA ILE A 420 -3.37 6.42 -0.30
C ILE A 420 -4.05 5.78 0.90
N ARG A 421 -3.31 4.99 1.66
CA ARG A 421 -3.85 4.30 2.84
C ARG A 421 -3.79 5.18 4.08
N VAL A 422 -4.53 6.27 4.05
CA VAL A 422 -4.76 7.14 5.22
C VAL A 422 -6.27 7.25 5.40
N PRO A 423 -6.86 6.76 6.51
CA PRO A 423 -8.32 6.64 6.65
C PRO A 423 -9.13 7.91 6.36
N GLU A 424 -8.56 9.08 6.64
CA GLU A 424 -9.20 10.37 6.37
C GLU A 424 -9.17 10.81 4.90
N PHE A 425 -8.30 10.22 4.08
CA PHE A 425 -8.04 10.66 2.70
C PHE A 425 -8.23 9.55 1.66
N ASP A 426 -8.33 8.30 2.09
CA ASP A 426 -8.46 7.17 1.19
C ASP A 426 -9.67 7.36 0.28
N PHE A 427 -9.43 7.21 -1.03
CA PHE A 427 -10.38 7.48 -2.10
C PHE A 427 -11.04 8.87 -2.09
N ARG A 428 -10.50 9.88 -1.40
CA ARG A 428 -10.97 11.26 -1.58
C ARG A 428 -10.41 11.87 -2.87
N ARG A 429 -11.02 12.96 -3.33
CA ARG A 429 -10.50 13.72 -4.47
C ARG A 429 -9.66 14.89 -4.01
N GLU A 430 -8.47 15.00 -4.59
CA GLU A 430 -7.63 16.19 -4.44
C GLU A 430 -7.93 17.17 -5.57
N ILE A 431 -8.28 18.41 -5.26
CA ILE A 431 -8.40 19.49 -6.24
C ILE A 431 -7.00 20.05 -6.49
N LEU A 432 -6.51 19.95 -7.73
CA LEU A 432 -5.15 20.39 -8.05
C LEU A 432 -5.02 21.92 -8.07
N VAL A 433 -3.92 22.40 -7.49
CA VAL A 433 -3.49 23.80 -7.50
C VAL A 433 -2.36 23.93 -8.51
N GLU A 434 -2.73 24.06 -9.78
CA GLU A 434 -1.78 23.96 -10.90
C GLU A 434 -0.81 25.15 -10.98
N GLU A 435 -1.22 26.28 -10.42
CA GLU A 435 -0.41 27.48 -10.27
C GLU A 435 0.75 27.32 -9.27
N ASP A 436 0.76 26.28 -8.43
CA ASP A 436 1.92 25.96 -7.60
C ASP A 436 2.84 24.98 -8.37
N PRO A 437 4.05 25.42 -8.80
CA PRO A 437 4.99 24.54 -9.50
C PRO A 437 5.51 23.40 -8.62
N ALA A 438 5.55 23.57 -7.30
CA ALA A 438 5.92 22.50 -6.38
C ALA A 438 4.75 21.56 -6.10
N ARG A 439 3.54 21.89 -6.58
CA ARG A 439 2.31 21.12 -6.41
C ARG A 439 2.13 20.76 -4.95
N GLY A 440 2.27 21.73 -4.05
CA GLY A 440 2.08 21.60 -2.62
C GLY A 440 3.17 20.84 -1.87
N PHE A 441 4.18 20.30 -2.57
CA PHE A 441 5.33 19.69 -1.91
C PHE A 441 6.25 20.75 -1.33
N TRP A 442 6.72 20.52 -0.11
CA TRP A 442 7.68 21.40 0.54
C TRP A 442 8.64 20.60 1.40
N THR A 443 9.93 20.92 1.30
CA THR A 443 10.97 20.31 2.13
C THR A 443 11.43 21.30 3.18
N ARG A 444 11.46 20.85 4.43
CA ARG A 444 11.92 21.64 5.56
C ARG A 444 13.43 21.89 5.46
N PRO A 445 13.87 23.15 5.56
CA PRO A 445 15.29 23.49 5.59
C PRO A 445 15.98 22.93 6.85
N GLY A 446 17.30 22.76 6.77
CA GLY A 446 18.11 22.21 7.88
C GLY A 446 18.13 23.07 9.14
N ASP A 447 17.84 24.37 9.03
CA ASP A 447 17.66 25.28 10.18
C ASP A 447 16.34 25.07 10.94
N GLY A 448 15.50 24.15 10.46
CA GLY A 448 14.22 23.81 11.05
C GLY A 448 13.13 24.86 10.85
N GLY A 449 13.38 25.91 10.05
CA GLY A 449 12.44 26.98 9.74
C GLY A 449 11.16 26.48 9.07
N VAL A 450 10.02 27.12 9.36
CA VAL A 450 8.70 26.73 8.81
C VAL A 450 8.00 27.86 8.06
N ILE A 451 8.67 29.00 7.88
CA ILE A 451 8.05 30.16 7.24
C ILE A 451 7.71 29.88 5.76
N GLY A 452 8.54 29.08 5.08
CA GLY A 452 8.24 28.59 3.73
C GLY A 452 6.93 27.80 3.70
N LEU A 453 6.79 26.80 4.57
CA LEU A 453 5.56 26.00 4.69
C LEU A 453 4.32 26.87 4.99
N VAL A 454 4.44 27.81 5.94
CA VAL A 454 3.35 28.74 6.27
C VAL A 454 2.88 29.52 5.04
N ARG A 455 3.80 30.01 4.20
CA ARG A 455 3.46 30.73 2.97
C ARG A 455 2.74 29.83 1.95
N VAL A 456 3.15 28.57 1.80
CA VAL A 456 2.47 27.60 0.94
C VAL A 456 1.04 27.34 1.44
N ILE A 457 0.86 27.15 2.75
CA ILE A 457 -0.46 26.95 3.36
C ILE A 457 -1.36 28.16 3.11
N GLU A 458 -0.86 29.37 3.35
CA GLU A 458 -1.61 30.60 3.12
C GLU A 458 -1.99 30.76 1.64
N ALA A 459 -1.14 30.34 0.70
CA ALA A 459 -1.46 30.33 -0.72
C ALA A 459 -2.61 29.35 -1.04
N TYR A 460 -2.55 28.13 -0.51
CA TYR A 460 -3.61 27.14 -0.69
C TYR A 460 -4.93 27.58 -0.06
N ILE A 461 -4.89 28.25 1.11
CA ILE A 461 -6.08 28.88 1.71
C ILE A 461 -6.68 29.91 0.75
N ARG A 462 -5.87 30.81 0.18
CA ARG A 462 -6.38 31.81 -0.77
C ARG A 462 -7.02 31.17 -2.01
N VAL A 463 -6.41 30.11 -2.54
CA VAL A 463 -6.98 29.35 -3.67
C VAL A 463 -8.32 28.73 -3.27
N ALA A 464 -8.39 28.07 -2.10
CA ALA A 464 -9.60 27.46 -1.59
C ALA A 464 -10.74 28.47 -1.39
N GLU A 465 -10.44 29.66 -0.87
CA GLU A 465 -11.42 30.76 -0.73
C GLU A 465 -11.92 31.24 -2.10
N GLY A 466 -11.05 31.25 -3.12
CA GLY A 466 -11.40 31.59 -4.49
C GLY A 466 -12.36 30.60 -5.15
N LEU A 467 -12.35 29.32 -4.74
CA LEU A 467 -13.26 28.30 -5.28
C LEU A 467 -14.74 28.61 -5.00
N GLY A 468 -15.02 29.34 -3.92
CA GLY A 468 -16.36 29.79 -3.56
C GLY A 468 -16.89 30.93 -4.44
N ALA A 469 -15.99 31.77 -4.98
CA ALA A 469 -16.35 32.88 -5.86
C ALA A 469 -16.76 32.43 -7.27
N VAL A 470 -16.44 31.20 -7.67
CA VAL A 470 -16.81 30.62 -8.97
C VAL A 470 -18.30 30.23 -9.04
N ARG A 471 -19.07 30.36 -7.94
CA ARG A 471 -20.55 30.30 -7.99
C ARG A 471 -21.15 31.64 -8.45
N ALA A 472 -21.14 31.88 -9.76
CA ALA A 472 -22.15 32.70 -10.44
C ALA A 472 -22.14 32.47 -11.96
N ARG A 473 -22.79 31.38 -12.40
CA ARG A 473 -23.64 31.33 -13.59
C ARG A 473 -24.57 30.13 -13.43
N GLU A 474 -25.63 30.32 -12.65
CA GLU A 474 -26.76 29.39 -12.73
C GLU A 474 -27.44 29.58 -14.09
N PRO A 475 -27.82 28.50 -14.80
CA PRO A 475 -28.76 28.61 -15.89
C PRO A 475 -30.09 29.08 -15.29
N VAL A 476 -30.74 30.06 -15.94
CA VAL A 476 -32.04 30.60 -15.54
C VAL A 476 -33.01 29.46 -15.28
N ARG A 477 -33.31 29.17 -14.00
CA ARG A 477 -34.33 28.19 -13.63
C ARG A 477 -35.69 28.78 -13.97
N GLY A 478 -36.37 28.20 -14.96
CA GLY A 478 -37.72 28.61 -15.33
C GLY A 478 -38.72 28.46 -14.17
N LEU A 479 -39.74 29.33 -14.13
CA LEU A 479 -40.78 29.40 -13.09
C LEU A 479 -41.42 28.04 -12.73
N ALA A 480 -41.39 27.06 -13.63
CA ALA A 480 -41.91 25.72 -13.39
C ALA A 480 -41.13 24.95 -12.31
N ALA A 481 -39.80 25.07 -12.26
CA ALA A 481 -38.96 24.38 -11.28
C ALA A 481 -39.14 24.96 -9.87
N ALA A 482 -39.26 26.29 -9.77
CA ALA A 482 -39.54 26.97 -8.50
C ALA A 482 -40.92 26.60 -7.93
N ARG A 483 -41.93 26.43 -8.79
CA ARG A 483 -43.28 25.98 -8.38
C ARG A 483 -43.30 24.53 -7.89
N GLN A 484 -42.56 23.63 -8.54
CA GLN A 484 -42.46 22.24 -8.07
C GLN A 484 -41.76 22.13 -6.71
N GLU A 485 -40.73 22.93 -6.47
CA GLU A 485 -40.00 22.93 -5.19
C GLU A 485 -40.84 23.53 -4.06
N ALA A 486 -41.58 24.60 -4.32
CA ALA A 486 -42.54 25.17 -3.36
C ALA A 486 -43.66 24.17 -3.01
N ALA A 487 -44.18 23.45 -4.01
CA ALA A 487 -45.18 22.40 -3.78
C ALA A 487 -44.61 21.20 -2.98
N ALA A 488 -43.35 20.83 -3.21
CA ALA A 488 -42.67 19.77 -2.46
C ALA A 488 -42.43 20.17 -0.99
N ARG A 489 -42.03 21.43 -0.74
CA ARG A 489 -41.86 21.97 0.62
C ARG A 489 -43.20 22.07 1.35
N GLY A 490 -44.27 22.49 0.67
CA GLY A 490 -45.63 22.51 1.23
C GLY A 490 -46.13 21.11 1.63
N ARG A 491 -45.88 20.08 0.81
CA ARG A 491 -46.23 18.69 1.13
C ARG A 491 -45.44 18.15 2.33
N SER A 492 -44.16 18.51 2.46
CA SER A 492 -43.31 18.09 3.58
C SER A 492 -43.72 18.75 4.91
N LEU A 493 -44.11 20.03 4.88
CA LEU A 493 -44.65 20.75 6.03
C LEU A 493 -46.01 20.18 6.47
N ALA A 494 -46.91 19.90 5.54
CA ALA A 494 -48.21 19.28 5.83
C ALA A 494 -48.07 17.87 6.43
N TRP A 495 -47.09 17.08 5.95
CA TRP A 495 -46.79 15.76 6.51
C TRP A 495 -46.23 15.85 7.94
N SER A 496 -45.32 16.80 8.19
CA SER A 496 -44.73 17.04 9.50
C SER A 496 -45.76 17.53 10.54
N LEU A 497 -46.67 18.43 10.15
CA LEU A 497 -47.77 18.91 10.99
C LEU A 497 -48.78 17.81 11.36
N ARG A 498 -49.14 16.94 10.40
CA ARG A 498 -50.03 15.77 10.67
C ARG A 498 -49.40 14.78 11.65
N ARG A 499 -48.07 14.66 11.66
CA ARG A 499 -47.33 13.76 12.55
C ARG A 499 -47.24 14.31 13.98
N LEU A 500 -47.16 15.63 14.13
CA LEU A 500 -47.21 16.32 15.44
C LEU A 500 -48.60 16.24 16.08
N LEU A 501 -49.68 16.34 15.29
CA LEU A 501 -51.05 16.26 15.79
C LEU A 501 -51.49 14.84 16.22
N LYS A 502 -50.89 13.78 15.67
CA LYS A 502 -51.15 12.39 16.08
C LYS A 502 -50.47 11.98 17.40
N ARG A 503 -49.58 12.80 17.98
CA ARG A 503 -48.84 12.50 19.21
C ARG A 503 -49.48 13.03 20.49
N LYS A 504 -50.65 13.68 20.41
CA LYS A 504 -51.46 14.10 21.58
C LYS A 504 -52.80 13.38 21.62
N ARG A 505 -52.80 12.14 22.07
CA ARG A 505 -53.93 11.50 22.77
C ARG A 505 -53.36 10.71 23.95
N PRO A 506 -53.69 11.04 25.21
CA PRO A 506 -53.34 10.21 26.35
C PRO A 506 -54.36 9.07 26.52
N ALA A 507 -53.86 7.92 26.99
CA ALA A 507 -54.52 6.69 27.44
C ALA A 507 -55.72 6.18 26.61
#